data_AF-A0A520C6R7-F1
#
_entry.id   AF-A0A520C6R7-F1
#
_cell.length_a   1.000
_cell.length_b   1.000
_cell.length_c   1.000
_cell.angle_alpha   90.00
_cell.angle_beta   90.00
_cell.angle_gamma   90.00
#
_symmetry.space_group_name_H-M   'P 1'
#
loop_
_entity.id
_entity.type
_entity.pdbx_description
1 polymer ?
#
loop_
_entity_poly.entity_id
_entity_poly.type
_entity_poly.pdbx_seq_one_letter_code
_entity_poly.pdbx_strand_id
1 'polypeptide(L)'
;MTAIKKCLRLILPLILPLTIILFGTVTKWHYVKVEDGASDFLYGFPLAYMCNGWNTSGSLQIFLAELIFDFAVYFAICLVIVLAIQSFFKPIIVKKFISVVLYGISTLIVLFYGMLFSNPNNVFETKRNFKCTEVSNGYKFMWQQNKR
;
A
#
# COMPACT_ATOMS: atom_id res chain seq x y z
N MET A 1 -10.05 23.07 -22.92
CA MET A 1 -10.37 21.89 -22.07
C MET A 1 -9.23 21.69 -21.08
N THR A 2 -9.46 22.01 -19.80
CA THR A 2 -8.43 22.15 -18.74
C THR A 2 -7.65 20.85 -18.51
N ALA A 3 -6.34 20.94 -18.22
CA ALA A 3 -5.44 19.79 -17.97
C ALA A 3 -6.02 18.77 -16.97
N ILE A 4 -6.75 19.27 -15.96
CA ILE A 4 -7.47 18.48 -14.94
C ILE A 4 -8.47 17.50 -15.58
N LYS A 5 -9.27 17.92 -16.57
CA LYS A 5 -10.26 17.05 -17.24
C LYS A 5 -9.59 15.93 -18.05
N LYS A 6 -8.41 16.18 -18.64
CA LYS A 6 -7.63 15.14 -19.30
C LYS A 6 -7.05 14.16 -18.29
N CYS A 7 -6.61 14.62 -17.12
CA CYS A 7 -6.09 13.76 -16.07
C CYS A 7 -7.18 12.89 -15.43
N LEU A 8 -8.39 13.40 -15.25
CA LEU A 8 -9.55 12.62 -14.78
C LEU A 8 -9.81 11.38 -15.65
N ARG A 9 -9.58 11.48 -16.97
CA ARG A 9 -9.70 10.33 -17.89
C ARG A 9 -8.59 9.29 -17.70
N LEU A 10 -7.46 9.66 -17.10
CA LEU A 10 -6.33 8.76 -16.82
C LEU A 10 -6.45 8.10 -15.44
N ILE A 11 -7.38 8.54 -14.58
CA ILE A 11 -7.54 8.01 -13.23
C ILE A 11 -7.82 6.50 -13.25
N LEU A 12 -8.90 6.10 -13.92
CA LEU A 12 -9.27 4.69 -14.01
C LEU A 12 -8.25 3.86 -14.82
N PRO A 13 -7.89 4.21 -16.07
CA PRO A 13 -7.10 3.31 -16.90
C PRO A 13 -5.63 3.19 -16.49
N LEU A 14 -5.11 4.10 -15.66
CA LEU A 14 -3.68 4.16 -15.30
C LEU A 14 -3.45 4.39 -13.80
N ILE A 15 -3.97 5.47 -13.22
CA ILE A 15 -3.61 5.88 -11.85
C ILE A 15 -4.06 4.82 -10.83
N LEU A 16 -5.31 4.34 -10.93
CA LEU A 16 -5.87 3.37 -10.00
C LEU A 16 -5.10 2.03 -10.01
N PRO A 17 -4.92 1.33 -11.15
CA PRO A 17 -4.19 0.06 -11.13
C PRO A 17 -2.72 0.26 -10.75
N LEU A 18 -2.09 1.38 -11.12
CA LEU A 18 -0.71 1.69 -10.73
C LEU A 18 -0.58 1.94 -9.22
N THR A 19 -1.58 2.59 -8.61
CA THR A 19 -1.66 2.78 -7.15
C THR A 19 -1.72 1.44 -6.45
N ILE A 20 -2.59 0.53 -6.90
CA ILE A 20 -2.74 -0.82 -6.31
C ILE A 20 -1.45 -1.61 -6.43
N ILE A 21 -0.78 -1.54 -7.59
CA ILE A 21 0.51 -2.21 -7.80
C ILE A 21 1.57 -1.67 -6.84
N LEU A 22 1.72 -0.34 -6.73
CA LEU A 22 2.72 0.26 -5.86
C LEU A 22 2.44 -0.02 -4.39
N PHE A 23 1.19 0.21 -3.94
CA PHE A 23 0.77 -0.09 -2.57
C PHE A 23 0.98 -1.56 -2.21
N GLY A 24 0.69 -2.47 -3.14
CA GLY A 24 0.82 -3.91 -2.90
C GLY A 24 2.25 -4.45 -2.94
N THR A 25 3.21 -3.75 -3.57
CA THR A 25 4.57 -4.28 -3.80
C THR A 25 5.65 -3.53 -3.02
N VAL A 26 5.48 -2.24 -2.83
CA VAL A 26 6.40 -1.36 -2.12
C VAL A 26 5.75 -1.00 -0.80
N THR A 27 6.37 -1.42 0.31
CA THR A 27 5.93 -1.04 1.64
C THR A 27 7.14 -0.76 2.51
N LYS A 28 7.02 0.22 3.40
CA LYS A 28 8.06 0.49 4.38
C LYS A 28 7.86 -0.48 5.54
N TRP A 29 8.96 -1.01 6.05
CA TRP A 29 8.96 -1.79 7.28
C TRP A 29 9.48 -0.92 8.42
N HIS A 30 8.86 -1.09 9.57
CA HIS A 30 9.18 -0.40 10.81
C HIS A 30 9.50 -1.47 11.86
N TYR A 31 10.74 -1.54 12.29
CA TYR A 31 11.10 -2.35 13.45
C TYR A 31 10.89 -1.51 14.70
N VAL A 32 9.92 -1.92 15.52
CA VAL A 32 9.53 -1.16 16.70
C VAL A 32 9.67 -2.00 17.95
N LYS A 33 9.91 -1.32 19.07
CA LYS A 33 9.74 -1.88 20.40
C LYS A 33 8.38 -1.46 20.93
N VAL A 34 7.50 -2.43 21.16
CA VAL A 34 6.18 -2.20 21.79
C VAL A 34 6.41 -1.97 23.28
N GLU A 35 5.74 -0.99 23.88
CA GLU A 35 5.95 -0.66 25.31
C GLU A 35 5.57 -1.84 26.22
N ASP A 36 4.47 -2.53 25.89
CA ASP A 36 3.93 -3.66 26.66
C ASP A 36 4.20 -5.03 26.01
N GLY A 37 5.16 -5.13 25.08
CA GLY A 37 5.34 -6.33 24.26
C GLY A 37 6.76 -6.55 23.74
N ALA A 38 6.92 -7.63 22.97
CA ALA A 38 8.15 -7.90 22.25
C ALA A 38 8.35 -6.90 21.10
N SER A 39 9.58 -6.75 20.64
CA SER A 39 9.86 -6.00 19.42
C SER A 39 9.28 -6.74 18.20
N ASP A 40 8.63 -6.00 17.31
CA ASP A 40 7.97 -6.57 16.13
C ASP A 40 8.17 -5.67 14.90
N PHE A 41 7.90 -6.24 13.73
CA PHE A 41 7.87 -5.52 12.47
C PHE A 41 6.44 -5.08 12.16
N LEU A 42 6.27 -3.77 11.95
CA LEU A 42 5.10 -3.26 11.27
C LEU A 42 5.41 -2.92 9.81
N TYR A 43 4.36 -2.91 9.02
CA TYR A 43 4.39 -2.65 7.59
C TYR A 43 3.38 -1.56 7.23
N GLY A 44 3.81 -0.67 6.35
CA GLY A 44 2.99 0.43 5.83
C GLY A 44 3.81 1.68 5.56
N PHE A 45 3.29 2.56 4.72
CA PHE A 45 3.89 3.85 4.44
C PHE A 45 2.81 4.88 4.04
N PRO A 46 2.76 6.05 4.69
CA PRO A 46 3.67 6.53 5.73
C PRO A 46 3.38 5.99 7.14
N LEU A 47 2.19 5.43 7.38
CA LEU A 47 1.80 4.88 8.68
C LEU A 47 1.94 3.36 8.67
N ALA A 48 2.14 2.76 9.85
CA ALA A 48 2.13 1.31 9.97
C ALA A 48 0.67 0.81 10.01
N TYR A 49 0.17 0.23 8.92
CA TYR A 49 -1.20 -0.29 8.83
C TYR A 49 -1.33 -1.79 9.15
N MET A 50 -0.22 -2.52 9.19
CA MET A 50 -0.24 -3.97 9.41
C MET A 50 0.92 -4.43 10.29
N CYS A 51 0.65 -5.39 11.19
CA CYS A 51 1.67 -6.12 11.94
C CYS A 51 1.28 -7.60 12.10
N ASN A 52 2.18 -8.41 12.66
CA ASN A 52 1.84 -9.77 13.04
C ASN A 52 0.86 -9.73 14.22
N GLY A 53 -0.13 -10.62 14.22
CA GLY A 53 -1.00 -10.81 15.38
C GLY A 53 -0.26 -11.56 16.49
N TRP A 54 -0.35 -11.06 17.72
CA TRP A 54 0.35 -11.66 18.87
C TRP A 54 -0.41 -12.83 19.51
N ASN A 55 -1.70 -12.97 19.21
CA ASN A 55 -2.55 -14.01 19.80
C ASN A 55 -2.46 -15.37 19.07
N THR A 56 -2.14 -15.36 17.77
CA THR A 56 -2.13 -16.58 16.94
C THR A 56 -1.01 -16.51 15.92
N SER A 57 -0.17 -17.55 15.85
CA SER A 57 0.89 -17.65 14.84
C SER A 57 0.30 -17.55 13.43
N GLY A 58 0.83 -16.64 12.63
CA GLY A 58 0.41 -16.44 11.23
C GLY A 58 -0.89 -15.66 11.06
N SER A 59 -1.45 -15.08 12.13
CA SER A 59 -2.48 -14.05 12.00
C SER A 59 -1.85 -12.67 11.75
N LEU A 60 -2.63 -11.81 11.11
CA LEU A 60 -2.30 -10.41 10.88
C LEU A 60 -3.20 -9.53 11.73
N GLN A 61 -2.64 -8.44 12.24
CA GLN A 61 -3.42 -7.35 12.81
C GLN A 61 -3.36 -6.17 11.86
N ILE A 62 -4.54 -5.70 11.43
CA ILE A 62 -4.70 -4.70 10.37
C ILE A 62 -5.43 -3.50 10.96
N PHE A 63 -4.86 -2.32 10.76
CA PHE A 63 -5.41 -1.04 11.21
C PHE A 63 -6.08 -0.33 10.03
N LEU A 64 -7.41 -0.24 10.06
CA LEU A 64 -8.20 0.18 8.90
C LEU A 64 -8.00 1.65 8.54
N ALA A 65 -7.92 2.54 9.54
CA ALA A 65 -7.72 3.97 9.29
C ALA A 65 -6.36 4.25 8.65
N GLU A 66 -5.30 3.62 9.17
CA GLU A 66 -3.94 3.70 8.65
C GLU A 66 -3.86 3.09 7.24
N LEU A 67 -4.54 1.97 6.98
CA LEU A 67 -4.60 1.34 5.66
C LEU A 67 -5.24 2.26 4.62
N ILE A 68 -6.37 2.88 4.96
CA ILE A 68 -7.06 3.83 4.07
C ILE A 68 -6.20 5.07 3.84
N PHE A 69 -5.57 5.58 4.89
CA PHE A 69 -4.70 6.75 4.81
C PHE A 69 -3.49 6.48 3.92
N ASP A 70 -2.81 5.37 4.13
CA ASP A 70 -1.66 4.97 3.33
C ASP A 70 -2.06 4.79 1.86
N PHE A 71 -3.15 4.07 1.59
CA PHE A 71 -3.65 3.92 0.21
C PHE A 71 -3.94 5.28 -0.44
N ALA A 72 -4.53 6.23 0.30
CA ALA A 72 -4.76 7.59 -0.18
C ALA A 72 -3.45 8.34 -0.47
N VAL A 73 -2.40 8.13 0.33
CA VAL A 73 -1.07 8.71 0.07
C VAL A 73 -0.46 8.13 -1.20
N TYR A 74 -0.49 6.81 -1.40
CA TYR A 74 -0.03 6.20 -2.65
C TYR A 74 -0.82 6.73 -3.86
N PHE A 75 -2.14 6.85 -3.73
CA PHE A 75 -2.98 7.40 -4.78
C PHE A 75 -2.60 8.86 -5.10
N ALA A 76 -2.39 9.68 -4.07
CA ALA A 76 -1.96 11.07 -4.24
C ALA A 76 -0.59 11.17 -4.92
N ILE A 77 0.38 10.34 -4.52
CA ILE A 77 1.71 10.28 -5.16
C ILE A 77 1.56 9.92 -6.64
N CYS A 78 0.80 8.88 -6.97
CA CYS A 78 0.56 8.48 -8.36
C CYS A 78 -0.11 9.58 -9.17
N LEU A 79 -1.09 10.26 -8.58
CA LEU A 79 -1.80 11.36 -9.19
C LEU A 79 -0.86 12.54 -9.48
N VAL A 80 -0.03 12.93 -8.51
CA VAL A 80 0.96 14.01 -8.67
C VAL A 80 1.97 13.65 -9.75
N ILE A 81 2.49 12.42 -9.78
CA ILE A 81 3.43 11.96 -10.80
C ILE A 81 2.79 12.04 -12.19
N VAL A 82 1.58 11.50 -12.34
CA VAL A 82 0.87 11.52 -13.64
C VAL A 82 0.55 12.94 -14.08
N LEU A 83 0.14 13.82 -13.16
CA LEU A 83 -0.08 15.24 -13.46
C LEU A 83 1.22 15.93 -13.89
N ALA A 84 2.33 15.69 -13.18
CA ALA A 84 3.62 16.26 -13.52
C ALA A 84 4.05 15.81 -14.92
N ILE A 85 3.94 14.51 -15.23
CA ILE A 85 4.26 13.99 -16.57
C ILE A 85 3.37 14.64 -17.64
N GLN A 86 2.06 14.74 -17.38
CA GLN A 86 1.12 15.37 -18.31
C GLN A 86 1.39 16.87 -18.53
N SER A 87 1.95 17.56 -17.53
CA SER A 87 2.22 19.00 -17.56
C SER A 87 3.58 19.35 -18.15
N PHE A 88 4.62 18.57 -17.85
CA PHE A 88 6.00 18.86 -18.27
C PHE A 88 6.43 18.07 -19.52
N PHE A 89 5.80 16.92 -19.81
CA PHE A 89 6.14 16.06 -20.93
C PHE A 89 4.98 15.93 -21.93
N LYS A 90 5.11 15.00 -22.89
CA LYS A 90 4.08 14.71 -23.89
C LYS A 90 2.82 14.15 -23.22
N PRO A 91 1.62 14.45 -23.77
CA PRO A 91 0.38 13.92 -23.24
C PRO A 91 0.38 12.39 -23.24
N ILE A 92 0.06 11.79 -22.10
CA ILE A 92 0.01 10.35 -21.92
C ILE A 92 -1.20 9.80 -22.69
N ILE A 93 -0.93 8.90 -23.63
CA ILE A 93 -1.94 8.15 -24.37
C ILE A 93 -1.85 6.69 -23.93
N VAL A 94 -2.80 6.25 -23.12
CA VAL A 94 -2.84 4.88 -22.62
C VAL A 94 -3.43 3.97 -23.70
N LYS A 95 -2.61 3.07 -24.25
CA LYS A 95 -3.10 2.02 -25.16
C LYS A 95 -3.91 1.00 -24.37
N LYS A 96 -4.99 0.48 -24.97
CA LYS A 96 -5.88 -0.51 -24.34
C LYS A 96 -5.11 -1.71 -23.77
N PHE A 97 -4.12 -2.21 -24.51
CA PHE A 97 -3.27 -3.32 -24.06
C PHE A 97 -2.54 -3.03 -22.74
N ILE A 98 -1.96 -1.84 -22.57
CA ILE A 98 -1.25 -1.46 -21.34
C ILE A 98 -2.20 -1.41 -20.16
N SER A 99 -3.40 -0.84 -20.36
CA SER A 99 -4.41 -0.78 -19.30
C SER A 99 -4.86 -2.19 -18.87
N VAL A 100 -5.08 -3.10 -19.83
CA VAL A 100 -5.44 -4.50 -19.53
C VAL A 100 -4.34 -5.21 -18.73
N VAL A 101 -3.07 -5.05 -19.10
CA VAL A 101 -1.95 -5.64 -18.37
C VAL A 101 -1.87 -5.08 -16.94
N LEU A 102 -1.97 -3.76 -16.77
CA LEU A 102 -1.97 -3.11 -15.46
C LEU A 102 -3.12 -3.61 -14.58
N TYR A 103 -4.32 -3.72 -15.12
CA TYR A 103 -5.47 -4.28 -14.40
C TYR A 103 -5.29 -5.76 -14.07
N GLY A 104 -4.67 -6.55 -14.95
CA GLY A 104 -4.34 -7.94 -14.68
C GLY A 104 -3.44 -8.09 -13.46
N ILE A 105 -2.34 -7.34 -13.42
CA ILE A 105 -1.40 -7.35 -12.28
C ILE A 105 -2.08 -6.82 -11.02
N SER A 106 -2.79 -5.70 -11.12
CA SER A 106 -3.54 -5.10 -10.00
C SER A 106 -4.57 -6.06 -9.42
N THR A 107 -5.28 -6.81 -10.28
CA THR A 107 -6.29 -7.79 -9.83
C THR A 107 -5.63 -8.94 -9.09
N LEU A 108 -4.51 -9.47 -9.61
CA LEU A 108 -3.76 -10.53 -8.92
C LEU A 108 -3.28 -10.09 -7.53
N ILE A 109 -2.80 -8.85 -7.40
CA ILE A 109 -2.40 -8.27 -6.11
C ILE A 109 -3.60 -8.21 -5.16
N VAL A 110 -4.73 -7.67 -5.60
CA VAL A 110 -5.95 -7.58 -4.77
C VAL A 110 -6.42 -8.96 -4.34
N LEU A 111 -6.40 -9.95 -5.23
CA LEU A 111 -6.76 -11.33 -4.89
C LEU A 111 -5.81 -11.93 -3.86
N PHE A 112 -4.51 -11.71 -4.00
CA PHE A 112 -3.51 -12.19 -3.04
C PHE A 112 -3.74 -11.59 -1.64
N TYR A 113 -3.90 -10.27 -1.53
CA TYR A 113 -4.20 -9.62 -0.25
C TYR A 113 -5.58 -9.99 0.29
N GLY A 114 -6.59 -10.14 -0.58
CA GLY A 114 -7.91 -10.61 -0.21
C GLY A 114 -7.87 -12.00 0.43
N MET A 115 -7.06 -12.91 -0.12
CA MET A 115 -6.82 -14.23 0.47
C MET A 115 -6.12 -14.13 1.82
N LEU A 116 -5.10 -13.28 1.96
CA LEU A 116 -4.41 -13.05 3.24
C LEU A 116 -5.36 -12.50 4.30
N PHE A 117 -6.19 -11.51 3.93
CA PHE A 117 -7.12 -10.85 4.84
C PHE A 117 -8.33 -11.71 5.19
N SER A 118 -8.68 -12.67 4.34
CA SER A 118 -9.74 -13.66 4.60
C SER A 118 -9.43 -14.66 5.71
N ASN A 119 -8.20 -14.70 6.24
CA ASN A 119 -7.88 -15.60 7.35
C ASN A 119 -8.70 -15.20 8.60
N PRO A 120 -9.55 -16.10 9.15
CA PRO A 120 -10.45 -15.77 10.26
C PRO A 120 -9.71 -15.44 11.56
N ASN A 121 -8.44 -15.79 11.68
CA ASN A 121 -7.62 -15.46 12.84
C ASN A 121 -7.07 -14.03 12.77
N ASN A 122 -7.26 -13.31 11.66
CA ASN A 122 -6.84 -11.93 11.53
C ASN A 122 -7.68 -11.02 12.43
N VAL A 123 -7.03 -10.00 12.97
CA VAL A 123 -7.66 -8.99 13.83
C VAL A 123 -7.75 -7.68 13.05
N PHE A 124 -8.96 -7.15 12.92
CA PHE A 124 -9.20 -5.85 12.29
C PHE A 124 -9.52 -4.82 13.37
N GLU A 125 -8.66 -3.82 13.48
CA GLU A 125 -8.83 -2.71 14.40
C GLU A 125 -9.07 -1.42 13.62
N THR A 126 -9.84 -0.50 14.19
CA THR A 126 -10.11 0.79 13.50
C THR A 126 -8.85 1.64 13.43
N LYS A 127 -8.06 1.64 14.50
CA LYS A 127 -6.81 2.38 14.65
C LYS A 127 -5.85 1.59 15.53
N ARG A 128 -4.55 1.79 15.38
CA ARG A 128 -3.56 1.21 16.29
C ARG A 128 -3.82 1.62 17.75
N ASN A 129 -3.95 0.61 18.61
CA ASN A 129 -4.32 0.75 20.02
C ASN A 129 -3.13 0.62 21.00
N PHE A 130 -1.92 0.40 20.51
CA PHE A 130 -0.70 0.30 21.33
C PHE A 130 0.34 1.36 20.97
N LYS A 131 1.14 1.74 21.95
CA LYS A 131 2.32 2.59 21.76
C LYS A 131 3.54 1.74 21.40
N CYS A 132 4.35 2.28 20.52
CA CYS A 132 5.61 1.67 20.15
C CYS A 132 6.64 2.75 19.83
N THR A 133 7.89 2.45 20.13
CA THR A 133 9.02 3.31 19.76
C THR A 133 9.71 2.72 18.55
N GLU A 134 9.89 3.51 17.51
CA GLU A 134 10.60 3.10 16.30
C GLU A 134 12.10 2.96 16.61
N VAL A 135 12.65 1.78 16.35
CA VAL A 135 14.07 1.46 16.58
C VAL A 135 14.84 1.59 15.27
N SER A 136 14.30 1.01 14.20
CA SER A 136 14.87 1.12 12.85
C SER A 136 13.78 1.01 11.79
N ASN A 137 14.06 1.50 10.59
CA ASN A 137 13.15 1.39 9.47
C ASN A 137 13.89 1.28 8.15
N GLY A 138 13.15 0.89 7.12
CA GLY A 138 13.68 0.83 5.76
C GLY A 138 12.59 0.51 4.75
N TYR A 139 12.97 0.58 3.48
CA TYR A 139 12.11 0.14 2.39
C TYR A 139 12.56 -1.24 1.95
N LYS A 140 11.59 -2.12 1.70
CA LYS A 140 11.86 -3.41 1.08
C LYS A 140 10.72 -3.76 0.15
N PHE A 141 11.03 -4.60 -0.82
CA PHE A 141 9.99 -5.26 -1.57
C PHE A 141 9.37 -6.38 -0.74
N MET A 142 8.09 -6.65 -0.95
CA MET A 142 7.34 -7.65 -0.17
C MET A 142 7.98 -9.04 -0.10
N TRP A 143 8.74 -9.45 -1.13
CA TRP A 143 9.40 -10.76 -1.19
C TRP A 143 10.75 -10.83 -0.46
N GLN A 144 11.26 -9.72 0.11
CA GLN A 144 12.55 -9.70 0.80
C GLN A 144 12.41 -10.06 2.28
N GLN A 145 13.20 -11.04 2.73
CA GLN A 145 13.26 -11.44 4.13
C GLN A 145 14.04 -10.41 4.97
N ASN A 146 13.54 -10.13 6.18
CA ASN A 146 14.28 -9.32 7.15
C ASN A 146 15.32 -10.21 7.84
N LYS A 147 16.59 -9.84 7.75
CA LYS A 147 17.61 -10.37 8.67
C LYS A 147 17.42 -9.64 10.00
N ARG A 148 17.17 -10.42 11.06
CA ARG A 148 17.16 -9.94 12.45
C ARG A 148 18.58 -9.59 12.89
#